data_AF-A0A2A2LBV0-F1
#
_entry.id   AF-A0A2A2LBV0-F1
#
_cell.length_a   1.000
_cell.length_b   1.000
_cell.length_c   1.000
_cell.angle_alpha   90.00
_cell.angle_beta   90.00
_cell.angle_gamma   90.00
#
_symmetry.space_group_name_H-M   'P 1'
#
loop_
_entity.id
_entity.type
_entity.pdbx_description
1 polymer ?
#
loop_
_entity_poly.entity_id
_entity_poly.type
_entity_poly.pdbx_seq_one_letter_code
_entity_poly.pdbx_strand_id
1 'polypeptide(L)'
;MDGNRRFARKMDLESIQKGHEKGCEQMLKILGWCHEMGIKEVTLYSFSIENFKRSNEEVNGLMKLAEKIFTKLIKQKKRMETTQIRYRVYGNMAMLPPNLRELIGRLQRMTKHYTKGQVNFCFAYTAQDDMNRAFEWIRKGIEKGLIQKNQIDERLISRCLDTAGSEPDLLIRTSGELRLSDFLLWQCSNCHVYFDGDLWPEFNFVNLCKAILSYQMNIAKVDRISGVLICKSYDSKMFEDLKEFLEWMDEEKERETDLIE
;
A
#
# COMPACT_ATOMS: atom_id res chain seq x y z
N MET A 1 0.23 -7.18 7.80
CA MET A 1 -0.08 -8.63 7.77
C MET A 1 1.03 -9.40 8.51
N ASP A 2 1.10 -9.27 9.83
CA ASP A 2 2.21 -9.79 10.65
C ASP A 2 1.81 -11.10 11.38
N GLY A 3 2.78 -11.99 11.61
CA GLY A 3 2.57 -13.23 12.35
C GLY A 3 2.69 -14.54 11.54
N ASN A 4 2.89 -14.49 10.21
CA ASN A 4 2.93 -15.70 9.36
C ASN A 4 3.95 -16.76 9.82
N ARG A 5 5.17 -16.33 10.15
CA ARG A 5 6.24 -17.23 10.63
C ARG A 5 5.92 -17.85 11.98
N ARG A 6 5.35 -17.04 12.89
CA ARG A 6 4.90 -17.49 14.21
C ARG A 6 3.76 -18.51 14.08
N PHE A 7 2.84 -18.27 13.15
CA PHE A 7 1.74 -19.17 12.86
C PHE A 7 2.25 -20.52 12.34
N ALA A 8 3.18 -20.53 11.39
CA ALA A 8 3.78 -21.76 10.89
C ALA A 8 4.41 -22.60 12.01
N ARG A 9 5.14 -21.97 12.92
CA ARG A 9 5.73 -22.65 14.09
C ARG A 9 4.68 -23.13 15.09
N LYS A 10 3.67 -22.31 15.38
CA LYS A 10 2.56 -22.63 16.30
C LYS A 10 1.77 -23.85 15.83
N MET A 11 1.55 -23.96 14.52
CA MET A 11 0.76 -25.03 13.90
C MET A 11 1.62 -26.23 13.43
N ASP A 12 2.91 -26.25 13.77
CA ASP A 12 3.88 -27.29 13.38
C ASP A 12 3.84 -27.60 11.86
N LEU A 13 3.80 -26.54 11.05
CA LEU A 13 3.78 -26.70 9.60
C LEU A 13 5.16 -27.10 9.08
N GLU A 14 5.17 -27.93 8.03
CA GLU A 14 6.39 -28.41 7.35
C GLU A 14 7.37 -27.30 6.94
N SER A 15 6.92 -26.06 6.75
CA SER A 15 7.81 -24.92 6.46
C SER A 15 7.21 -23.56 6.82
N ILE A 16 8.08 -22.57 7.00
CA ILE A 16 7.69 -21.15 7.13
C ILE A 16 6.91 -20.68 5.91
N GLN A 17 7.26 -21.17 4.72
CA GLN A 17 6.58 -20.84 3.47
C GLN A 17 5.08 -21.17 3.53
N LYS A 18 4.69 -22.31 4.11
CA LYS A 18 3.27 -22.66 4.31
C LYS A 18 2.52 -21.64 5.16
N GLY A 19 3.19 -21.03 6.16
CA GLY A 19 2.60 -19.93 6.94
C GLY A 19 2.31 -18.70 6.09
N HIS A 20 3.19 -18.36 5.14
CA HIS A 20 2.97 -17.28 4.19
C HIS A 20 1.86 -17.60 3.19
N GLU A 21 1.77 -18.84 2.70
CA GLU A 21 0.67 -19.27 1.84
C GLU A 21 -0.69 -19.15 2.54
N LYS A 22 -0.78 -19.56 3.81
CA LYS A 22 -1.97 -19.36 4.65
C LYS A 22 -2.28 -17.88 4.86
N GLY A 23 -1.25 -17.05 5.05
CA GLY A 23 -1.41 -15.60 5.08
C GLY A 23 -1.99 -15.03 3.79
N CYS A 24 -1.57 -15.54 2.62
CA CYS A 24 -2.14 -15.13 1.33
C CYS A 24 -3.60 -15.59 1.16
N GLU A 25 -3.95 -16.79 1.60
CA GLU A 25 -5.35 -17.25 1.63
C GLU A 25 -6.21 -16.30 2.47
N GLN A 26 -5.71 -15.90 3.64
CA GLN A 26 -6.43 -15.00 4.54
C GLN A 26 -6.57 -13.58 3.97
N MET A 27 -5.53 -13.07 3.31
CA MET A 27 -5.57 -11.80 2.57
C MET A 27 -6.70 -11.76 1.55
N LEU A 28 -6.87 -12.82 0.75
CA LEU A 28 -7.93 -12.86 -0.26
C LEU A 28 -9.34 -12.85 0.36
N LYS A 29 -9.52 -13.48 1.53
CA LYS A 29 -10.79 -13.44 2.27
C LYS A 29 -11.08 -12.04 2.81
N ILE A 30 -10.09 -11.41 3.44
CA ILE A 30 -10.21 -10.06 3.99
C ILE A 30 -10.55 -9.05 2.88
N LEU A 31 -9.89 -9.11 1.72
CA LEU A 31 -10.23 -8.26 0.58
C LEU A 31 -11.67 -8.48 0.09
N GLY A 32 -12.15 -9.73 0.10
CA GLY A 32 -13.54 -10.06 -0.21
C GLY A 32 -14.52 -9.41 0.76
N TRP A 33 -14.29 -9.55 2.07
CA TRP A 33 -15.13 -8.93 3.09
C TRP A 33 -15.09 -7.40 3.03
N CYS A 34 -13.92 -6.80 2.84
CA CYS A 34 -13.80 -5.36 2.66
C CYS A 34 -14.65 -4.87 1.47
N HIS A 35 -14.61 -5.59 0.35
CA HIS A 35 -15.42 -5.27 -0.82
C HIS A 35 -16.93 -5.38 -0.54
N GLU A 36 -17.37 -6.46 0.11
CA GLU A 36 -18.77 -6.66 0.51
C GLU A 36 -19.27 -5.59 1.50
N MET A 37 -18.40 -5.13 2.39
CA MET A 37 -18.67 -4.04 3.34
C MET A 37 -18.60 -2.64 2.69
N GLY A 38 -18.30 -2.54 1.40
CA GLY A 38 -18.24 -1.27 0.67
C GLY A 38 -16.98 -0.44 0.91
N ILE A 39 -15.94 -1.02 1.54
CA ILE A 39 -14.65 -0.37 1.74
C ILE A 39 -14.00 -0.12 0.38
N LYS A 40 -13.71 1.16 0.09
CA LYS A 40 -13.28 1.60 -1.24
C LYS A 40 -11.80 1.39 -1.51
N GLU A 41 -10.97 1.38 -0.49
CA GLU A 41 -9.53 1.26 -0.63
C GLU A 41 -8.93 0.39 0.47
N VAL A 42 -8.05 -0.54 0.09
CA VAL A 42 -7.29 -1.37 1.04
C VAL A 42 -5.81 -1.36 0.67
N THR A 43 -4.95 -0.93 1.59
CA THR A 43 -3.49 -0.95 1.42
C THR A 43 -2.87 -2.05 2.28
N LEU A 44 -2.11 -2.94 1.65
CA LEU A 44 -1.55 -4.14 2.26
C LEU A 44 -0.04 -4.02 2.39
N TYR A 45 0.50 -4.17 3.61
CA TYR A 45 1.94 -4.29 3.79
C TYR A 45 2.41 -5.71 3.48
N SER A 46 2.81 -5.94 2.23
CA SER A 46 3.13 -7.26 1.68
C SER A 46 4.59 -7.66 1.86
N PHE A 47 5.53 -6.76 1.57
CA PHE A 47 6.96 -7.03 1.70
C PHE A 47 7.74 -5.73 1.99
N SER A 48 8.41 -5.67 3.14
CA SER A 48 9.24 -4.52 3.52
C SER A 48 10.63 -4.58 2.89
N ILE A 49 11.28 -3.44 2.63
CA ILE A 49 12.70 -3.41 2.24
C ILE A 49 13.57 -4.13 3.29
N GLU A 50 13.22 -3.98 4.56
CA GLU A 50 13.89 -4.66 5.68
C GLU A 50 13.80 -6.19 5.59
N ASN A 51 12.85 -6.73 4.82
CA ASN A 51 12.70 -8.18 4.65
C ASN A 51 13.73 -8.78 3.70
N PHE A 52 14.46 -7.99 2.92
CA PHE A 52 15.63 -8.47 2.16
C PHE A 52 16.78 -8.93 3.07
N LYS A 53 16.78 -8.55 4.36
CA LYS A 53 17.75 -9.02 5.37
C LYS A 53 17.49 -10.47 5.84
N ARG A 54 16.39 -11.09 5.41
CA ARG A 54 16.07 -12.50 5.74
C ARG A 54 16.90 -13.46 4.88
N SER A 55 16.78 -14.76 5.13
CA SER A 55 17.50 -15.76 4.33
C SER A 55 17.10 -15.69 2.85
N ASN A 56 18.05 -15.95 1.95
CA ASN A 56 17.80 -15.96 0.51
C ASN A 56 16.69 -16.95 0.13
N GLU A 57 16.61 -18.09 0.82
CA GLU A 57 15.55 -19.07 0.62
C GLU A 57 14.16 -18.49 0.91
N GLU A 58 14.00 -17.80 2.05
CA GLU A 58 12.73 -17.16 2.43
C GLU A 58 12.37 -16.02 1.46
N VAL A 59 13.34 -15.17 1.10
CA VAL A 59 13.11 -14.07 0.15
C VAL A 59 12.67 -14.62 -1.21
N ASN A 60 13.36 -15.63 -1.75
CA ASN A 60 13.00 -16.27 -3.01
C ASN A 60 11.63 -16.93 -2.95
N GLY A 61 11.28 -17.57 -1.83
CA GLY A 61 9.96 -18.15 -1.59
C GLY A 61 8.84 -17.10 -1.61
N LEU A 62 9.09 -15.91 -1.03
CA LEU A 62 8.15 -14.79 -1.04
C LEU A 62 7.99 -14.17 -2.43
N MET A 63 9.08 -14.03 -3.20
CA MET A 63 9.01 -13.54 -4.58
C MET A 63 8.19 -14.48 -5.47
N LYS A 64 8.44 -15.79 -5.41
CA LYS A 64 7.66 -16.80 -6.15
C LYS A 64 6.19 -16.81 -5.74
N LEU A 65 5.90 -16.61 -4.45
CA LEU A 65 4.52 -16.51 -3.96
C LEU A 65 3.83 -15.26 -4.53
N ALA A 66 4.53 -14.11 -4.57
CA ALA A 66 4.02 -12.90 -5.18
C ALA A 66 3.72 -13.08 -6.68
N GLU A 67 4.65 -13.67 -7.44
CA GLU A 67 4.46 -14.00 -8.87
C GLU A 67 3.21 -14.86 -9.09
N LYS A 68 3.02 -15.90 -8.26
CA LYS A 68 1.83 -16.76 -8.28
C LYS A 68 0.54 -15.98 -8.05
N ILE A 69 0.54 -15.05 -7.10
CA ILE A 69 -0.63 -14.21 -6.77
C ILE A 69 -0.93 -13.24 -7.92
N PHE A 70 0.05 -12.48 -8.41
CA PHE A 70 -0.17 -11.54 -9.51
C PHE A 70 -0.62 -12.26 -10.79
N THR A 71 0.00 -13.40 -11.11
CA THR A 71 -0.43 -14.25 -12.23
C THR A 71 -1.89 -14.71 -12.07
N LYS A 72 -2.27 -15.13 -10.87
CA LYS A 72 -3.66 -15.54 -10.58
C LYS A 72 -4.63 -14.38 -10.73
N LEU A 73 -4.30 -13.17 -10.25
CA LEU A 73 -5.12 -11.98 -10.42
C LEU A 73 -5.30 -11.65 -11.90
N ILE A 74 -4.22 -11.59 -12.68
CA ILE A 74 -4.26 -11.34 -14.13
C ILE A 74 -5.17 -12.33 -14.86
N LYS A 75 -5.08 -13.63 -14.51
CA LYS A 75 -5.93 -14.68 -15.11
C LYS A 75 -7.42 -14.51 -14.76
N GLN A 76 -7.77 -13.75 -13.73
CA GLN A 76 -9.16 -13.47 -13.32
C GLN A 76 -9.75 -12.21 -13.97
N LYS A 77 -9.29 -11.83 -15.17
CA LYS A 77 -9.72 -10.62 -15.90
C LYS A 77 -11.25 -10.42 -15.91
N LYS A 78 -12.03 -11.45 -16.29
CA LYS A 78 -13.50 -11.36 -16.33
C LYS A 78 -14.13 -10.96 -14.99
N ARG A 79 -13.61 -11.50 -13.88
CA ARG A 79 -14.08 -11.14 -12.53
C ARG A 79 -13.72 -9.69 -12.22
N MET A 80 -12.49 -9.28 -12.55
CA MET A 80 -12.01 -7.92 -12.33
C MET A 80 -12.84 -6.89 -13.09
N GLU A 81 -13.28 -7.19 -14.32
CA GLU A 81 -14.19 -6.35 -15.11
C GLU A 81 -15.54 -6.15 -14.43
N THR A 82 -16.08 -7.15 -13.73
CA THR A 82 -17.33 -6.99 -12.96
C THR A 82 -17.11 -6.17 -11.68
N THR A 83 -16.05 -6.48 -10.93
CA THR A 83 -15.77 -5.82 -9.65
C THR A 83 -15.24 -4.40 -9.80
N GLN A 84 -14.58 -4.09 -10.92
CA GLN A 84 -13.92 -2.80 -11.20
C GLN A 84 -12.99 -2.35 -10.06
N ILE A 85 -12.11 -3.26 -9.61
CA ILE A 85 -11.10 -2.98 -8.58
C ILE A 85 -9.77 -2.64 -9.25
N ARG A 86 -9.29 -1.41 -9.06
CA ARG A 86 -7.95 -0.98 -9.47
C ARG A 86 -6.90 -1.59 -8.55
N TYR A 87 -5.85 -2.17 -9.13
CA TYR A 87 -4.71 -2.68 -8.36
C TYR A 87 -3.49 -1.78 -8.58
N ARG A 88 -2.83 -1.41 -7.49
CA ARG A 88 -1.57 -0.65 -7.51
C ARG A 88 -0.54 -1.34 -6.63
N VAL A 89 0.74 -1.11 -6.92
CA VAL A 89 1.85 -1.56 -6.09
C VAL A 89 2.70 -0.36 -5.73
N TYR A 90 2.98 -0.21 -4.44
CA TYR A 90 3.80 0.85 -3.86
C TYR A 90 5.13 0.25 -3.40
N GLY A 91 6.22 0.97 -3.57
CA GLY A 91 7.56 0.55 -3.18
C GLY A 91 8.58 0.65 -4.29
N ASN A 92 9.81 0.25 -3.97
CA ASN A 92 10.94 0.37 -4.86
C ASN A 92 10.98 -0.79 -5.87
N MET A 93 10.38 -0.57 -7.04
CA MET A 93 10.30 -1.58 -8.10
C MET A 93 11.67 -2.08 -8.54
N ALA A 94 12.71 -1.24 -8.53
CA ALA A 94 14.06 -1.62 -8.95
C ALA A 94 14.67 -2.73 -8.09
N MET A 95 14.16 -2.95 -6.87
CA MET A 95 14.60 -4.05 -5.99
C MET A 95 13.95 -5.40 -6.33
N LEU A 96 12.97 -5.43 -7.23
CA LEU A 96 12.19 -6.63 -7.53
C LEU A 96 12.75 -7.38 -8.75
N PRO A 97 12.62 -8.72 -8.77
CA PRO A 97 12.99 -9.52 -9.94
C PRO A 97 12.28 -9.05 -11.22
N PRO A 98 12.92 -9.07 -12.40
CA PRO A 98 12.34 -8.59 -13.66
C PRO A 98 10.95 -9.18 -13.97
N ASN A 99 10.80 -10.50 -13.84
CA ASN A 99 9.51 -11.18 -14.07
C ASN A 99 8.39 -10.68 -13.15
N LEU A 100 8.70 -10.45 -11.87
CA LEU A 100 7.72 -9.91 -10.92
C LEU A 100 7.33 -8.47 -11.30
N ARG A 101 8.30 -7.65 -11.72
CA ARG A 101 8.04 -6.28 -12.19
C ARG A 101 7.12 -6.27 -13.40
N GLU A 102 7.35 -7.14 -14.38
CA GLU A 102 6.50 -7.26 -15.58
C GLU A 102 5.05 -7.63 -15.22
N LEU A 103 4.87 -8.62 -14.32
CA LEU A 103 3.55 -9.01 -13.82
C LEU A 103 2.83 -7.85 -13.12
N ILE A 104 3.55 -7.09 -12.29
CA ILE A 104 3.02 -5.92 -11.61
C ILE A 104 2.59 -4.86 -12.64
N GLY A 105 3.48 -4.49 -13.58
CA GLY A 105 3.19 -3.49 -14.61
C GLY A 105 1.97 -3.87 -15.46
N ARG A 106 1.88 -5.15 -15.85
CA ARG A 106 0.71 -5.69 -16.56
C ARG A 106 -0.59 -5.55 -15.75
N LEU A 107 -0.59 -5.93 -14.48
CA LEU A 107 -1.79 -5.83 -13.63
C LEU A 107 -2.24 -4.38 -13.44
N GLN A 108 -1.30 -3.45 -13.19
CA GLN A 108 -1.61 -2.04 -13.02
C GLN A 108 -2.23 -1.44 -14.28
N ARG A 109 -1.65 -1.70 -15.46
CA ARG A 109 -2.18 -1.23 -16.75
C ARG A 109 -3.58 -1.78 -17.02
N MET A 110 -3.77 -3.09 -16.83
CA MET A 110 -5.06 -3.75 -17.03
C MET A 110 -6.19 -3.15 -16.18
N THR A 111 -5.87 -2.60 -15.01
CA THR A 111 -6.86 -2.15 -14.03
C THR A 111 -6.85 -0.63 -13.79
N LYS A 112 -6.02 0.13 -14.51
CA LYS A 112 -5.83 1.59 -14.34
C LYS A 112 -7.13 2.40 -14.39
N HIS A 113 -8.05 2.00 -15.26
CA HIS A 113 -9.31 2.69 -15.55
C HIS A 113 -10.48 2.23 -14.66
N TYR A 114 -10.25 1.27 -13.76
CA TYR A 114 -11.29 0.79 -12.85
C TYR A 114 -11.51 1.77 -11.69
N THR A 115 -12.78 1.97 -11.32
CA THR A 115 -13.18 3.08 -10.42
C THR A 115 -14.00 2.68 -9.20
N LYS A 116 -14.43 1.41 -9.06
CA LYS A 116 -15.34 1.01 -7.96
C LYS A 116 -14.63 0.71 -6.64
N GLY A 117 -13.32 0.44 -6.69
CA GLY A 117 -12.47 0.25 -5.51
C GLY A 117 -11.00 0.13 -5.89
N GLN A 118 -10.13 0.15 -4.88
CA GLN A 118 -8.68 0.11 -5.04
C GLN A 118 -8.03 -0.86 -4.04
N VAL A 119 -7.07 -1.65 -4.50
CA VAL A 119 -6.21 -2.47 -3.65
C VAL A 119 -4.77 -2.12 -3.94
N ASN A 120 -4.04 -1.73 -2.91
CA ASN A 120 -2.63 -1.35 -3.01
C ASN A 120 -1.75 -2.38 -2.29
N PHE A 121 -0.70 -2.85 -2.94
CA PHE A 121 0.31 -3.70 -2.32
C PHE A 121 1.58 -2.91 -2.08
N CYS A 122 1.97 -2.72 -0.81
CA CYS A 122 3.29 -2.20 -0.46
C CYS A 122 4.31 -3.35 -0.52
N PHE A 123 5.16 -3.32 -1.54
CA PHE A 123 6.10 -4.40 -1.88
C PHE A 123 7.49 -3.81 -2.17
N ALA A 124 8.52 -4.33 -1.49
CA ALA A 124 9.80 -3.61 -1.33
C ALA A 124 9.57 -2.16 -0.87
N TYR A 125 8.75 -2.00 0.19
CA TYR A 125 8.30 -0.70 0.67
C TYR A 125 8.77 -0.42 2.10
N THR A 126 9.20 0.81 2.37
CA THR A 126 9.29 1.44 3.70
C THR A 126 8.90 2.90 3.54
N ALA A 127 8.31 3.52 4.57
CA ALA A 127 7.88 4.91 4.48
C ALA A 127 9.07 5.87 4.33
N GLN A 128 10.23 5.56 4.94
CA GLN A 128 11.45 6.33 4.73
C GLN A 128 11.95 6.28 3.27
N ASP A 129 11.93 5.11 2.61
CA ASP A 129 12.25 4.99 1.18
C ASP A 129 11.22 5.74 0.30
N ASP A 130 9.93 5.63 0.61
CA ASP A 130 8.85 6.35 -0.09
C ASP A 130 9.04 7.87 -0.01
N MET A 131 9.35 8.40 1.17
CA MET A 131 9.69 9.82 1.36
C MET A 131 10.94 10.22 0.58
N ASN A 132 12.00 9.40 0.60
CA ASN A 132 13.21 9.66 -0.17
C ASN A 132 12.92 9.73 -1.69
N ARG A 133 12.11 8.81 -2.22
CA ARG A 133 11.68 8.82 -3.63
C ARG A 133 10.79 10.03 -3.94
N ALA A 134 9.92 10.44 -3.02
CA ALA A 134 9.11 11.65 -3.18
C ALA A 134 9.99 12.92 -3.25
N PHE A 135 11.00 13.03 -2.39
CA PHE A 135 11.95 14.16 -2.42
C PHE A 135 12.77 14.19 -3.72
N GLU A 136 13.12 13.02 -4.26
CA GLU A 136 13.79 12.93 -5.56
C GLU A 136 12.90 13.43 -6.71
N TRP A 137 11.59 13.16 -6.69
CA TRP A 137 10.65 13.75 -7.65
C TRP A 137 10.59 15.27 -7.56
N ILE A 138 10.55 15.81 -6.34
CA ILE A 138 10.58 17.26 -6.11
C ILE A 138 11.87 17.87 -6.65
N ARG A 139 13.03 17.25 -6.35
CA ARG A 139 14.33 17.69 -6.84
C ARG A 139 14.35 17.77 -8.37
N LYS A 140 13.91 16.71 -9.06
CA LYS A 140 13.82 16.66 -10.54
C LYS A 140 12.85 17.72 -11.08
N GLY A 141 11.72 17.95 -10.41
CA GLY A 141 10.75 18.98 -10.78
C GLY A 141 11.35 20.39 -10.76
N ILE A 142 12.13 20.70 -9.74
CA ILE A 142 12.84 21.99 -9.61
C ILE A 142 13.90 22.14 -10.71
N GLU A 143 14.70 21.10 -10.97
CA GLU A 143 15.73 21.14 -12.02
C GLU A 143 15.16 21.33 -13.42
N LYS A 144 13.95 20.82 -13.67
CA LYS A 144 13.21 21.03 -14.91
C LYS A 144 12.47 22.37 -14.98
N GLY A 145 12.45 23.14 -13.89
CA GLY A 145 11.69 24.40 -13.81
C GLY A 145 10.17 24.21 -13.75
N LEU A 146 9.69 22.99 -13.47
CA LEU A 146 8.25 22.68 -13.38
C LEU A 146 7.64 23.10 -12.03
N ILE A 147 8.47 23.26 -11.00
CA ILE A 147 8.10 23.79 -9.69
C ILE A 147 9.22 24.66 -9.13
N GLN A 148 8.86 25.58 -8.23
CA GLN A 148 9.76 26.49 -7.53
C GLN A 148 9.97 26.05 -6.07
N LYS A 149 11.09 26.45 -5.47
CA LYS A 149 11.45 26.07 -4.08
C LYS A 149 10.44 26.51 -3.03
N ASN A 150 9.77 27.65 -3.24
CA ASN A 150 8.74 28.18 -2.36
C ASN A 150 7.39 27.46 -2.50
N GLN A 151 7.23 26.57 -3.48
CA GLN A 151 6.04 25.72 -3.63
C GLN A 151 6.18 24.38 -2.90
N ILE A 152 7.31 24.12 -2.22
CA ILE A 152 7.50 22.90 -1.44
C ILE A 152 6.75 23.02 -0.11
N ASP A 153 5.70 22.22 0.04
CA ASP A 153 4.90 22.10 1.24
C ASP A 153 4.46 20.64 1.48
N GLU A 154 3.71 20.40 2.57
CA GLU A 154 3.17 19.07 2.92
C GLU A 154 2.30 18.47 1.81
N ARG A 155 1.61 19.31 1.03
CA ARG A 155 0.72 18.88 -0.05
C ARG A 155 1.52 18.37 -1.24
N LEU A 156 2.54 19.10 -1.67
CA LEU A 156 3.43 18.67 -2.74
C LEU A 156 4.10 17.34 -2.36
N ILE A 157 4.63 17.24 -1.14
CA ILE A 157 5.22 16.01 -0.62
C ILE A 157 4.20 14.86 -0.68
N SER A 158 2.99 15.07 -0.17
CA SER A 158 1.92 14.05 -0.19
C SER A 158 1.58 13.56 -1.59
N ARG A 159 1.58 14.45 -2.58
CA ARG A 159 1.33 14.12 -3.99
C ARG A 159 2.49 13.36 -4.64
N CYS A 160 3.72 13.57 -4.18
CA CYS A 160 4.89 12.86 -4.70
C CYS A 160 5.07 11.45 -4.11
N LEU A 161 4.51 11.17 -2.92
CA LEU A 161 4.48 9.82 -2.33
C LEU A 161 3.73 8.82 -3.23
N ASP A 162 3.99 7.53 -3.07
CA ASP A 162 3.33 6.47 -3.86
C ASP A 162 1.80 6.49 -3.74
N THR A 163 1.29 6.86 -2.56
CA THR A 163 -0.16 6.97 -2.30
C THR A 163 -0.80 8.17 -2.99
N ALA A 164 -0.01 9.11 -3.51
CA ALA A 164 -0.47 10.35 -4.16
C ALA A 164 -1.47 11.15 -3.30
N GLY A 165 -1.26 11.16 -1.99
CA GLY A 165 -2.10 11.85 -1.01
C GLY A 165 -3.31 11.05 -0.51
N SER A 166 -3.45 9.77 -0.89
CA SER A 166 -4.41 8.88 -0.21
C SER A 166 -3.93 8.59 1.22
N GLU A 167 -4.81 8.81 2.19
CA GLU A 167 -4.58 8.64 3.63
C GLU A 167 -5.56 7.58 4.17
N PRO A 168 -5.09 6.58 4.94
CA PRO A 168 -5.98 5.57 5.50
C PRO A 168 -6.76 6.11 6.71
N ASP A 169 -8.06 5.80 6.78
CA ASP A 169 -8.87 6.05 7.97
C ASP A 169 -8.49 5.14 9.15
N LEU A 170 -8.13 3.89 8.83
CA LEU A 170 -7.86 2.82 9.78
C LEU A 170 -6.61 2.02 9.37
N LEU A 171 -5.64 1.93 10.28
CA LEU A 171 -4.47 1.06 10.16
C LEU A 171 -4.62 -0.12 11.10
N ILE A 172 -4.57 -1.34 10.56
CA ILE A 172 -4.66 -2.59 11.32
C ILE A 172 -3.30 -3.28 11.32
N ARG A 173 -2.79 -3.59 12.51
CA ARG A 173 -1.62 -4.47 12.67
C ARG A 173 -1.96 -5.66 13.55
N THR A 174 -1.72 -6.86 13.02
CA THR A 174 -1.91 -8.14 13.70
C THR A 174 -0.70 -8.55 14.53
N SER A 175 -0.82 -9.68 15.25
CA SER A 175 0.22 -10.39 16.01
C SER A 175 0.69 -9.75 17.32
N GLY A 176 -0.04 -8.76 17.84
CA GLY A 176 0.22 -8.13 19.13
C GLY A 176 1.40 -7.15 19.17
N GLU A 177 2.04 -6.88 18.03
CA GLU A 177 3.17 -5.95 17.95
C GLU A 177 2.69 -4.49 17.93
N LEU A 178 3.08 -3.70 18.94
CA LEU A 178 2.65 -2.29 19.10
C LEU A 178 3.61 -1.29 18.41
N ARG A 179 3.82 -1.44 17.11
CA ARG A 179 4.64 -0.49 16.31
C ARG A 179 4.13 -0.40 14.86
N LEU A 180 4.55 0.60 14.10
CA LEU A 180 4.20 0.70 12.67
C LEU A 180 5.18 -0.02 11.74
N SER A 181 6.44 -0.22 12.18
CA SER A 181 7.49 -0.84 11.36
C SER A 181 7.71 -0.15 10.01
N ASP A 182 7.81 1.17 10.02
CA ASP A 182 8.11 1.97 8.83
C ASP A 182 7.04 1.81 7.71
N PHE A 183 5.78 1.69 8.12
CA PHE A 183 4.64 1.54 7.23
C PHE A 183 3.77 2.81 7.25
N LEU A 184 3.60 3.44 6.08
CA LEU A 184 2.71 4.59 5.87
C LEU A 184 2.85 5.71 6.93
N LEU A 185 4.09 5.99 7.38
CA LEU A 185 4.32 6.92 8.50
C LEU A 185 3.75 8.32 8.25
N TRP A 186 3.89 8.82 7.02
CA TRP A 186 3.34 10.11 6.61
C TRP A 186 1.81 10.07 6.55
N GLN A 187 1.26 9.07 5.86
CA GLN A 187 -0.16 8.94 5.58
C GLN A 187 -0.97 8.61 6.85
N CYS A 188 -0.36 7.97 7.84
CA CYS A 188 -1.02 7.58 9.09
C CYS A 188 -0.97 8.66 10.19
N SER A 189 -0.56 9.89 9.86
CA SER A 189 -0.48 11.00 10.83
C SER A 189 -1.78 11.24 11.60
N ASN A 190 -2.93 11.04 10.94
CA ASN A 190 -4.28 11.25 11.51
C ASN A 190 -5.16 9.99 11.43
N CYS A 191 -4.55 8.80 11.35
CA CYS A 191 -5.25 7.53 11.18
C CYS A 191 -5.60 6.90 12.53
N HIS A 192 -6.75 6.20 12.62
CA HIS A 192 -7.01 5.34 13.77
C HIS A 192 -6.16 4.07 13.69
N VAL A 193 -5.28 3.85 14.65
CA VAL A 193 -4.41 2.67 14.70
C VAL A 193 -5.02 1.61 15.61
N TYR A 194 -5.27 0.43 15.05
CA TYR A 194 -5.79 -0.73 15.76
C TYR A 194 -4.78 -1.88 15.76
N PHE A 195 -4.37 -2.31 16.95
CA PHE A 195 -3.50 -3.47 17.15
C PHE A 195 -4.32 -4.69 17.56
N ASP A 196 -4.25 -5.75 16.78
CA ASP A 196 -4.90 -7.03 17.05
C ASP A 196 -3.87 -8.06 17.54
N GLY A 197 -4.24 -8.84 18.56
CA GLY A 197 -3.37 -9.86 19.15
C GLY A 197 -3.22 -11.11 18.28
N ASP A 198 -4.20 -11.42 17.43
CA ASP A 198 -4.21 -12.65 16.64
C ASP A 198 -3.17 -12.60 15.52
N LEU A 199 -2.59 -13.77 15.18
CA LEU A 199 -1.65 -13.86 14.07
C LEU A 199 -2.38 -13.66 12.75
N TRP A 200 -1.71 -13.10 11.73
CA TRP A 200 -2.36 -12.78 10.45
C TRP A 200 -3.15 -13.94 9.82
N PRO A 201 -2.66 -15.19 9.74
CA PRO A 201 -3.45 -16.29 9.20
C PRO A 201 -4.71 -16.65 10.01
N GLU A 202 -4.82 -16.19 11.26
CA GLU A 202 -5.96 -16.42 12.16
C GLU A 202 -6.94 -15.24 12.18
N PHE A 203 -6.54 -14.06 11.69
CA PHE A 203 -7.33 -12.83 11.68
C PHE A 203 -8.54 -12.94 10.75
N ASN A 204 -9.73 -13.15 11.31
CA ASN A 204 -10.95 -13.48 10.57
C ASN A 204 -11.95 -12.30 10.50
N PHE A 205 -13.14 -12.55 9.98
CA PHE A 205 -14.19 -11.54 9.79
C PHE A 205 -14.57 -10.84 11.10
N VAL A 206 -14.65 -11.58 12.21
CA VAL A 206 -14.96 -11.01 13.52
C VAL A 206 -13.86 -10.03 13.96
N ASN A 207 -12.58 -10.34 13.70
CA ASN A 207 -11.48 -9.42 14.00
C ASN A 207 -11.57 -8.15 13.15
N LEU A 208 -11.88 -8.27 11.85
CA LEU A 208 -12.10 -7.13 10.97
C LEU A 208 -13.25 -6.23 11.50
N CYS A 209 -14.37 -6.83 11.90
CA CYS A 209 -15.49 -6.09 12.50
C CYS A 209 -15.08 -5.36 13.79
N LYS A 210 -14.28 -6.01 14.67
CA LYS A 210 -13.77 -5.36 15.90
C LYS A 210 -12.92 -4.14 15.57
N ALA A 211 -12.03 -4.24 14.57
CA ALA A 211 -11.19 -3.12 14.15
C ALA A 211 -12.03 -1.96 13.60
N ILE A 212 -13.04 -2.25 12.77
CA ILE A 212 -13.96 -1.24 12.22
C ILE A 212 -14.81 -0.59 13.31
N LEU A 213 -15.33 -1.37 14.26
CA LEU A 213 -16.07 -0.83 15.41
C LEU A 213 -15.17 0.07 16.28
N SER A 214 -13.92 -0.33 16.51
CA SER A 214 -12.95 0.50 17.22
C SER A 214 -12.73 1.84 16.51
N TYR A 215 -12.60 1.84 15.18
CA TYR A 215 -12.55 3.07 14.38
C TYR A 215 -13.81 3.92 14.58
N GLN A 216 -15.00 3.36 14.41
CA GLN A 216 -16.27 4.07 14.55
C GLN A 216 -16.45 4.69 15.95
N MET A 217 -15.95 4.05 17.00
CA MET A 217 -16.00 4.58 18.37
C MET A 217 -15.04 5.76 18.61
N ASN A 218 -13.97 5.87 17.82
CA ASN A 218 -12.91 6.85 18.05
C ASN A 218 -12.85 7.98 17.00
N ILE A 219 -13.54 7.85 15.87
CA ILE A 219 -13.43 8.79 14.75
C ILE A 219 -13.73 10.24 15.16
N ALA A 220 -14.76 10.48 15.97
CA ALA A 220 -15.08 11.83 16.45
C ALA A 220 -13.96 12.46 17.31
N LYS A 221 -13.14 11.65 17.98
CA LYS A 221 -11.97 12.11 18.73
C LYS A 221 -10.80 12.36 17.79
N VAL A 222 -10.59 11.49 16.82
CA VAL A 222 -9.56 11.64 15.78
C VAL A 222 -9.80 12.93 15.00
N ASP A 223 -11.01 13.15 14.48
CA ASP A 223 -11.38 14.34 13.72
C ASP A 223 -11.15 15.63 14.51
N ARG A 224 -11.47 15.62 15.81
CA ARG A 224 -11.24 16.78 16.69
C ARG A 224 -9.76 17.11 16.84
N ILE A 225 -8.90 16.10 16.96
CA ILE A 225 -7.45 16.28 17.10
C ILE A 225 -6.88 16.77 15.76
N SER A 226 -7.27 16.13 14.67
CA SER A 226 -6.84 16.48 13.31
C SER A 226 -7.26 17.90 12.92
N GLY A 227 -8.49 18.32 13.25
CA GLY A 227 -8.99 19.66 12.95
C GLY A 227 -8.25 20.79 13.68
N VAL A 228 -7.59 20.49 14.81
CA VAL A 228 -6.73 21.44 15.54
C VAL A 228 -5.32 21.48 14.94
N LEU A 229 -4.85 20.37 14.38
CA LEU A 229 -3.51 20.25 13.80
C LEU A 229 -3.45 20.74 12.34
N ILE A 230 -4.57 20.73 11.63
CA ILE A 230 -4.57 20.93 10.19
C ILE A 230 -5.22 22.26 9.81
N CYS A 231 -4.40 23.26 9.48
CA CYS A 231 -4.83 24.50 8.85
C CYS A 231 -5.07 24.27 7.33
N LYS A 232 -6.07 23.46 6.97
CA LYS A 232 -6.42 23.13 5.57
C LYS A 232 -7.31 24.23 4.96
N SER A 233 -6.73 25.38 4.60
CA SER A 233 -7.34 26.22 3.56
C SER A 233 -6.80 25.76 2.21
N TYR A 234 -7.55 24.89 1.53
CA TYR A 234 -7.23 24.44 0.19
C TYR A 234 -7.52 25.54 -0.82
N ASP A 235 -6.48 26.22 -1.31
CA ASP A 235 -6.61 27.13 -2.44
C ASP A 235 -6.62 26.31 -3.75
N SER A 236 -7.71 26.44 -4.52
CA SER A 236 -7.86 25.81 -5.83
C SER A 236 -6.80 26.29 -6.83
N LYS A 237 -6.32 27.53 -6.66
CA LYS A 237 -5.33 28.17 -7.52
C LYS A 237 -3.98 27.43 -7.51
N MET A 238 -3.57 26.90 -6.36
CA MET A 238 -2.35 26.09 -6.24
C MET A 238 -2.42 24.72 -6.94
N PHE A 239 -3.60 24.16 -7.17
CA PHE A 239 -3.69 22.88 -7.92
C PHE A 239 -3.35 23.10 -9.40
N GLU A 240 -3.73 24.26 -9.93
CA GLU A 240 -3.42 24.68 -11.29
C GLU A 240 -1.91 24.90 -11.47
N ASP A 241 -1.25 25.50 -10.47
CA ASP A 241 0.19 25.77 -10.48
C ASP A 241 1.07 24.51 -10.43
N LEU A 242 0.56 23.38 -9.94
CA LEU A 242 1.30 22.12 -9.85
C LEU A 242 0.93 21.12 -10.95
N LYS A 243 -0.06 21.44 -11.79
CA LYS A 243 -0.64 20.49 -12.73
C LYS A 243 0.39 19.93 -13.70
N GLU A 244 1.18 20.81 -14.33
CA GLU A 244 2.20 20.42 -15.30
C GLU A 244 3.26 19.47 -14.67
N PHE A 245 3.70 19.77 -13.45
CA PHE A 245 4.63 18.91 -12.71
C PHE A 245 4.03 17.54 -12.39
N LEU A 246 2.78 17.50 -11.93
CA LEU A 246 2.13 16.24 -11.56
C LEU A 246 1.86 15.36 -12.78
N GLU A 247 1.44 15.96 -13.91
CA GLU A 247 1.26 15.27 -15.19
C GLU A 247 2.59 14.70 -15.69
N TRP A 248 3.66 15.51 -15.68
CA TRP A 248 5.01 15.04 -16.03
C TRP A 248 5.47 13.88 -15.15
N MET A 249 5.28 13.98 -13.82
CA MET A 249 5.67 12.93 -12.88
C MET A 249 4.90 11.63 -13.13
N ASP A 250 3.59 11.70 -13.36
CA ASP A 250 2.76 10.53 -13.64
C ASP A 250 3.16 9.87 -14.97
N GLU A 251 3.49 10.66 -16.00
CA GLU A 251 4.01 10.14 -17.28
C GLU A 251 5.38 9.47 -17.15
N GLU A 252 6.30 9.99 -16.34
CA GLU A 252 7.59 9.33 -16.09
C GLU A 252 7.41 8.02 -15.32
N LYS A 253 6.53 7.99 -14.31
CA LYS A 253 6.19 6.75 -13.57
C LYS A 253 5.59 5.68 -14.50
N GLU A 254 4.78 6.10 -15.47
CA GLU A 254 4.22 5.19 -16.47
C GLU A 254 5.31 4.67 -17.42
N ARG A 255 6.20 5.54 -17.91
CA ARG A 255 7.34 5.12 -18.74
C ARG A 255 8.26 4.15 -18.02
N GLU A 256 8.57 4.37 -16.75
CA GLU A 256 9.34 3.41 -15.93
C GLU A 256 8.64 2.05 -15.82
N THR A 257 7.31 2.02 -15.89
CA THR A 257 6.52 0.78 -15.86
C THR A 257 6.47 0.08 -17.23
N ASP A 258 6.48 0.85 -18.32
CA ASP A 258 6.45 0.32 -19.70
C ASP A 258 7.82 -0.14 -20.22
N LEU A 259 8.93 0.45 -19.75
CA LEU A 259 10.31 0.03 -20.08
C LEU A 259 10.71 -1.35 -19.50
N ILE A 260 9.77 -2.05 -18.85
CA ILE A 260 9.96 -3.37 -18.25
C ILE A 260 9.58 -4.49 -19.26
N GLU A 261 9.04 -4.14 -20.43
CA GLU A 261 8.88 -5.01 -21.61
C GLU A 261 10.15 -5.10 -22.47
#